data_AF-A0A965G763-F1
#
_entry.id   AF-A0A965G763-F1
#
_cell.length_a   1.000
_cell.length_b   1.000
_cell.length_c   1.000
_cell.angle_alpha   90.00
_cell.angle_beta   90.00
_cell.angle_gamma   90.00
#
_symmetry.space_group_name_H-M   'P 1'
#
loop_
_entity.id
_entity.type
_entity.pdbx_description
1 polymer ?
#
loop_
_entity_poly.entity_id
_entity_poly.type
_entity_poly.pdbx_seq_one_letter_code
_entity_poly.pdbx_strand_id
1 'polypeptide(L)'
;MIKNLPPDISVEIFGERMLSVLKSHGFGVLGKADLEAALLHATIRSSKLFETADSFRHAEMLRITDQKYRTLSRRAGMWLGENLDEISDDGLFSESLSKAIKLFVQSPDEKEVRVVIHDELQRRNVQRALERAAISGFSIAVEISLTGRSLVLRSSDLDRMIARLSSERRIESGLKQVIQGKQGVERRRAALAFLKKNSGKVFEGVIAALVETAMRI
;
A
#
# COMPACT_ATOMS: atom_id res chain seq x y z
N MET A 1 23.38 4.76 -16.59
CA MET A 1 24.34 4.88 -15.48
C MET A 1 23.81 5.93 -14.51
N ILE A 2 23.48 5.53 -13.28
CA ILE A 2 23.00 6.42 -12.21
C ILE A 2 24.15 7.36 -11.86
N LYS A 3 23.97 8.67 -12.06
CA LYS A 3 25.10 9.62 -12.06
C LYS A 3 25.43 10.19 -10.69
N ASN A 4 24.59 10.00 -9.68
CA ASN A 4 24.84 10.39 -8.29
C ASN A 4 24.07 9.44 -7.37
N LEU A 5 24.79 8.78 -6.47
CA LEU A 5 24.18 8.03 -5.37
C LEU A 5 23.80 9.04 -4.27
N PRO A 6 22.62 8.90 -3.63
CA PRO A 6 22.29 9.67 -2.45
C PRO A 6 23.39 9.62 -1.38
N PRO A 7 23.54 10.70 -0.60
CA PRO A 7 24.59 10.78 0.41
C PRO A 7 24.40 9.79 1.56
N ASP A 8 23.21 9.21 1.73
CA ASP A 8 22.90 8.22 2.76
C ASP A 8 23.17 6.77 2.33
N ILE A 9 23.63 6.54 1.09
CA ILE A 9 23.98 5.19 0.63
C ILE A 9 25.28 4.75 1.27
N SER A 10 25.20 3.68 2.07
CA SER A 10 26.39 2.93 2.46
C SER A 10 26.92 2.16 1.26
N VAL A 11 28.16 2.46 0.87
CA VAL A 11 28.86 1.78 -0.24
C VAL A 11 28.97 0.28 0.01
N GLU A 12 29.14 -0.13 1.27
CA GLU A 12 29.21 -1.52 1.69
C GLU A 12 27.88 -2.23 1.48
N ILE A 13 26.78 -1.68 2.00
CA ILE A 13 25.43 -2.24 1.84
C ILE A 13 25.03 -2.29 0.35
N PHE A 14 25.35 -1.23 -0.39
CA PHE A 14 25.10 -1.17 -1.82
C PHE A 14 25.86 -2.28 -2.57
N GLY A 15 27.15 -2.46 -2.25
CA GLY A 15 28.00 -3.50 -2.84
C GLY A 15 27.48 -4.90 -2.53
N GLU A 16 27.12 -5.17 -1.28
CA GLU A 16 26.55 -6.45 -0.85
C GLU A 16 25.24 -6.77 -1.58
N ARG A 17 24.33 -5.79 -1.68
CA ARG A 17 23.06 -5.97 -2.38
C ARG A 17 23.26 -6.18 -3.88
N MET A 18 24.15 -5.41 -4.51
CA MET A 18 24.48 -5.59 -5.92
C MET A 18 25.09 -6.96 -6.19
N LEU A 19 26.02 -7.41 -5.34
CA LEU A 19 26.63 -8.74 -5.44
C LEU A 19 25.61 -9.86 -5.21
N SER A 20 24.69 -9.69 -4.26
CA SER A 20 23.59 -10.64 -4.05
C SER A 20 22.73 -10.76 -5.30
N VAL A 21 22.33 -9.64 -5.89
CA VAL A 21 21.53 -9.59 -7.11
C VAL A 21 22.24 -10.30 -8.28
N LEU A 22 23.54 -10.03 -8.48
CA LEU A 22 24.33 -10.64 -9.56
C LEU A 22 24.56 -12.15 -9.34
N LYS A 23 24.80 -12.58 -8.09
CA LYS A 23 24.98 -13.99 -7.73
C LYS A 23 23.72 -14.80 -7.98
N SER A 24 22.56 -14.26 -7.61
CA SER A 24 21.28 -14.95 -7.76
C SER A 24 20.86 -15.18 -9.22
N HIS A 25 21.37 -14.38 -10.16
CA HIS A 25 20.87 -14.36 -11.54
C HIS A 25 21.94 -14.62 -12.61
N GLY A 26 23.21 -14.78 -12.21
CA GLY A 26 24.32 -15.13 -13.09
C GLY A 26 25.01 -13.91 -13.72
N PHE A 27 26.34 -13.82 -13.52
CA PHE A 27 27.17 -12.68 -13.94
C PHE A 27 27.34 -12.50 -15.46
N GLY A 28 26.96 -13.49 -16.27
CA GLY A 28 27.36 -13.57 -17.69
C GLY A 28 26.30 -13.20 -18.75
N VAL A 29 25.07 -12.83 -18.36
CA VAL A 29 23.93 -12.71 -19.30
C VAL A 29 23.29 -11.32 -19.30
N LEU A 30 23.86 -10.34 -18.59
CA LEU A 30 23.18 -9.06 -18.38
C LEU A 30 23.38 -8.09 -19.52
N GLY A 31 22.30 -7.89 -20.28
CA GLY A 31 22.17 -6.72 -21.15
C GLY A 31 22.26 -5.43 -20.32
N LYS A 32 22.69 -4.35 -20.97
CA LYS A 32 22.82 -3.01 -20.33
C LYS A 32 21.60 -2.60 -19.51
N ALA A 33 20.40 -2.91 -19.99
CA ALA A 33 19.16 -2.53 -19.32
C ALA A 33 18.86 -3.38 -18.08
N ASP A 34 19.28 -4.65 -18.04
CA ASP A 34 19.16 -5.50 -16.85
C ASP A 34 20.18 -5.08 -15.78
N LEU A 35 21.39 -4.71 -16.21
CA LEU A 35 22.39 -4.11 -15.31
C LEU A 35 21.92 -2.78 -14.73
N GLU A 36 21.33 -1.90 -15.54
CA GLU A 36 20.76 -0.63 -15.05
C GLU A 36 19.59 -0.87 -14.07
N ALA A 37 18.80 -1.92 -14.28
CA ALA A 37 17.71 -2.29 -13.39
C ALA A 37 18.20 -2.88 -12.06
N ALA A 38 19.22 -3.73 -12.10
CA ALA A 38 19.90 -4.28 -10.92
C ALA A 38 20.50 -3.17 -10.04
N LEU A 39 21.20 -2.22 -10.68
CA LEU A 39 21.77 -1.07 -10.00
C LEU A 39 20.68 -0.20 -9.37
N LEU A 40 19.56 0.01 -10.06
CA LEU A 40 18.42 0.74 -9.52
C LEU A 40 17.86 0.07 -8.26
N HIS A 41 17.62 -1.24 -8.30
CA HIS A 41 17.10 -1.99 -7.16
C HIS A 41 18.05 -1.93 -5.96
N ALA A 42 19.35 -2.18 -6.18
CA ALA A 42 20.36 -2.08 -5.14
C ALA A 42 20.44 -0.66 -4.55
N THR A 43 20.30 0.38 -5.39
CA THR A 43 20.27 1.78 -4.96
C THR A 43 19.06 2.07 -4.05
N ILE A 44 17.86 1.66 -4.47
CA ILE A 44 16.62 1.88 -3.71
C ILE A 44 16.69 1.20 -2.35
N ARG A 45 17.14 -0.07 -2.33
CA ARG A 45 17.20 -0.88 -1.11
C ARG A 45 18.33 -0.49 -0.15
N SER A 46 19.26 0.36 -0.57
CA SER A 46 20.42 0.78 0.23
C SER A 46 20.30 2.19 0.80
N SER A 47 19.17 2.87 0.58
CA SER A 47 18.93 4.25 1.00
C SER A 47 17.56 4.38 1.64
N LYS A 48 17.52 4.90 2.87
CA LYS A 48 16.26 5.21 3.55
C LYS A 48 15.55 6.40 2.88
N LEU A 49 16.32 7.28 2.25
CA LEU A 49 15.81 8.36 1.42
C LEU A 49 15.04 7.83 0.20
N PHE A 50 15.51 6.76 -0.44
CA PHE A 50 14.76 6.08 -1.50
C PHE A 50 13.61 5.21 -0.98
N GLU A 51 13.68 4.64 0.23
CA GLU A 51 12.55 3.87 0.78
C GLU A 51 11.29 4.73 1.00
N THR A 52 11.46 6.02 1.24
CA THR A 52 10.38 6.96 1.61
C THR A 52 10.00 7.94 0.51
N ALA A 53 10.79 8.03 -0.56
CA ALA A 53 10.52 8.90 -1.68
C ALA A 53 9.61 8.24 -2.72
N ASP A 54 8.99 9.06 -3.56
CA ASP A 54 8.10 8.61 -4.62
C ASP A 54 8.82 8.48 -5.97
N SER A 55 8.17 7.87 -6.97
CA SER A 55 8.77 7.65 -8.30
C SER A 55 9.31 8.91 -9.00
N PHE A 56 8.67 10.08 -8.80
CA PHE A 56 9.13 11.34 -9.40
C PHE A 56 10.38 11.85 -8.69
N ARG A 57 10.36 11.83 -7.35
CA ARG A 57 11.49 12.19 -6.50
C ARG A 57 12.65 11.22 -6.71
N HIS A 58 12.39 9.94 -6.96
CA HIS A 58 13.41 8.97 -7.34
C HIS A 58 14.05 9.29 -8.68
N ALA A 59 13.24 9.59 -9.70
CA ALA A 59 13.74 10.00 -11.00
C ALA A 59 14.61 11.27 -10.88
N GLU A 60 14.17 12.24 -10.08
CA GLU A 60 14.90 13.48 -9.78
C GLU A 60 16.23 13.20 -9.05
N MET A 61 16.22 12.39 -8.00
CA MET A 61 17.40 11.99 -7.22
C MET A 61 18.44 11.27 -8.09
N LEU A 62 17.99 10.39 -8.98
CA LEU A 62 18.84 9.66 -9.92
C LEU A 62 19.22 10.48 -11.15
N ARG A 63 18.65 11.68 -11.30
CA ARG A 63 18.77 12.55 -12.48
C ARG A 63 18.46 11.82 -13.79
N ILE A 64 17.38 11.05 -13.79
CA ILE A 64 16.83 10.38 -14.97
C ILE A 64 15.40 10.85 -15.23
N THR A 65 14.88 10.61 -16.42
CA THR A 65 13.47 10.91 -16.70
C THR A 65 12.56 9.95 -15.93
N ASP A 66 11.37 10.40 -15.55
CA ASP A 66 10.35 9.56 -14.92
C ASP A 66 10.04 8.31 -15.76
N GLN A 67 9.96 8.46 -17.09
CA GLN A 67 9.80 7.34 -18.01
C GLN A 67 10.95 6.33 -17.91
N LYS A 68 12.20 6.80 -17.82
CA LYS A 68 13.36 5.91 -17.67
C LYS A 68 13.36 5.20 -16.31
N TYR A 69 13.05 5.92 -15.24
CA TYR A 69 12.90 5.32 -13.91
C TYR A 69 11.88 4.18 -13.92
N ARG A 70 10.67 4.44 -14.44
CA ARG A 70 9.60 3.43 -14.52
C ARG A 70 9.98 2.19 -15.34
N THR A 71 10.66 2.38 -16.47
CA THR A 71 11.13 1.27 -17.30
C THR A 71 12.14 0.40 -16.54
N LEU A 72 13.09 1.03 -15.84
CA LEU A 72 14.08 0.32 -15.04
C LEU A 72 13.46 -0.38 -13.83
N SER A 73 12.49 0.25 -13.13
CA SER A 73 11.78 -0.37 -12.01
C SER A 73 10.98 -1.60 -12.44
N ARG A 74 10.24 -1.51 -13.55
CA ARG A 74 9.50 -2.66 -14.11
C ARG A 74 10.46 -3.79 -14.48
N ARG A 75 11.57 -3.44 -15.13
CA ARG A 75 12.58 -4.42 -15.54
C ARG A 75 13.26 -5.06 -14.35
N ALA A 76 13.53 -4.31 -13.29
CA ALA A 76 14.06 -4.84 -12.04
C ALA A 76 13.10 -5.85 -11.43
N GLY A 77 11.80 -5.54 -11.35
CA GLY A 77 10.80 -6.47 -10.84
C GLY A 77 10.72 -7.76 -11.66
N MET A 78 10.57 -7.65 -12.99
CA MET A 78 10.54 -8.82 -13.89
C MET A 78 11.80 -9.68 -13.78
N TRP A 79 12.97 -9.04 -13.66
CA TRP A 79 14.25 -9.74 -13.68
C TRP A 79 14.61 -10.36 -12.33
N LEU A 80 14.21 -9.74 -11.22
CA LEU A 80 14.49 -10.23 -9.87
C LEU A 80 13.49 -11.29 -9.39
N GLY A 81 12.54 -11.69 -10.24
CA GLY A 81 11.43 -12.56 -9.84
C GLY A 81 10.57 -11.95 -8.74
N GLU A 82 10.70 -10.64 -8.49
CA GLU A 82 9.73 -9.89 -7.72
C GLU A 82 8.50 -9.80 -8.65
N ASN A 83 7.59 -10.78 -8.54
CA ASN A 83 6.34 -10.79 -9.27
C ASN A 83 5.56 -9.51 -8.91
N LEU A 84 5.79 -8.44 -9.68
CA LEU A 84 5.00 -7.22 -9.67
C LEU A 84 3.53 -7.51 -10.04
N ASP A 85 3.26 -8.69 -10.60
CA ASP A 85 1.95 -9.24 -10.94
C ASP A 85 1.32 -10.09 -9.81
N GLU A 86 2.04 -10.44 -8.73
CA GLU A 86 1.49 -11.27 -7.62
C GLU A 86 0.82 -10.47 -6.51
N ILE A 87 1.09 -9.17 -6.40
CA ILE A 87 0.22 -8.35 -5.55
C ILE A 87 -0.97 -7.95 -6.40
N SER A 88 -2.01 -8.77 -6.33
CA SER A 88 -3.29 -8.45 -6.98
C SER A 88 -3.67 -7.00 -6.67
N ASP A 89 -4.24 -6.29 -7.64
CA ASP A 89 -4.74 -4.91 -7.47
C ASP A 89 -5.52 -4.75 -6.14
N ASP A 90 -6.27 -5.81 -5.82
CA ASP A 90 -7.06 -6.02 -4.62
C ASP A 90 -6.20 -6.10 -3.33
N GLY A 91 -5.06 -6.79 -3.37
CA GLY A 91 -4.11 -6.89 -2.27
C GLY A 91 -3.45 -5.55 -1.91
N LEU A 92 -3.08 -4.74 -2.90
CA LEU A 92 -2.49 -3.41 -2.65
C LEU A 92 -3.51 -2.41 -2.11
N PHE A 93 -4.74 -2.48 -2.60
CA PHE A 93 -5.85 -1.70 -2.03
C PHE A 93 -6.14 -2.13 -0.59
N SER A 94 -6.23 -3.44 -0.34
CA SER A 94 -6.41 -4.01 1.00
C SER A 94 -5.35 -3.52 1.98
N GLU A 95 -4.07 -3.55 1.58
CA GLU A 95 -2.97 -3.08 2.41
C GLU A 95 -3.09 -1.58 2.74
N SER A 96 -3.40 -0.76 1.74
CA SER A 96 -3.52 0.69 1.88
C SER A 96 -4.72 1.07 2.76
N LEU A 97 -5.86 0.39 2.58
CA LEU A 97 -7.05 0.57 3.40
C LEU A 97 -6.81 0.08 4.84
N SER A 98 -6.08 -1.02 5.02
CA SER A 98 -5.68 -1.53 6.33
C SER A 98 -4.84 -0.51 7.09
N LYS A 99 -3.89 0.15 6.42
CA LYS A 99 -3.08 1.26 6.97
C LYS A 99 -3.97 2.42 7.40
N ALA A 100 -4.95 2.80 6.58
CA ALA A 100 -5.89 3.89 6.90
C ALA A 100 -6.71 3.56 8.16
N ILE A 101 -7.25 2.34 8.27
CA ILE A 101 -8.02 1.93 9.45
C ILE A 101 -7.13 1.91 10.71
N LYS A 102 -5.87 1.46 10.61
CA LYS A 102 -4.90 1.52 11.71
C LYS A 102 -4.67 2.96 12.20
N LEU A 103 -4.60 3.94 11.29
CA LEU A 103 -4.50 5.36 11.65
C LEU A 103 -5.75 5.84 12.40
N PHE A 104 -6.94 5.43 11.98
CA PHE A 104 -8.17 5.72 12.73
C PHE A 104 -8.21 5.08 14.12
N VAL A 105 -7.65 3.87 14.29
CA VAL A 105 -7.55 3.24 15.61
C VAL A 105 -6.67 4.08 16.56
N GLN A 106 -5.65 4.75 16.02
CA GLN A 106 -4.79 5.66 16.79
C GLN A 106 -5.49 6.99 17.06
N SER A 107 -6.24 7.52 16.09
CA SER A 107 -6.91 8.82 16.13
C SER A 107 -8.39 8.71 15.72
N PRO A 108 -9.28 8.22 16.61
CA PRO A 108 -10.67 7.86 16.25
C PRO A 108 -11.61 9.04 15.97
N ASP A 109 -11.20 10.24 16.38
CA ASP A 109 -11.97 11.47 16.26
C ASP A 109 -11.58 12.31 15.03
N GLU A 110 -10.60 11.86 14.25
CA GLU A 110 -10.24 12.50 12.99
C GLU A 110 -11.41 12.47 12.00
N LYS A 111 -11.53 13.53 11.18
CA LYS A 111 -12.54 13.60 10.12
C LYS A 111 -12.14 12.77 8.91
N GLU A 112 -10.84 12.67 8.66
CA GLU A 112 -10.24 11.88 7.60
C GLU A 112 -8.81 11.47 7.96
N VAL A 113 -8.35 10.35 7.42
CA VAL A 113 -6.95 9.93 7.46
C VAL A 113 -6.41 9.79 6.06
N ARG A 114 -5.12 10.06 5.90
CA ARG A 114 -4.45 10.01 4.60
C ARG A 114 -3.30 9.02 4.67
N VAL A 115 -3.31 8.03 3.78
CA VAL A 115 -2.20 7.09 3.58
C VAL A 115 -1.49 7.49 2.30
N VAL A 116 -0.21 7.88 2.42
CA VAL A 116 0.61 8.20 1.26
C VAL A 116 1.02 6.91 0.55
N ILE A 117 0.79 6.86 -0.76
CA ILE A 117 1.21 5.80 -1.67
C ILE A 117 2.39 6.35 -2.47
N HIS A 118 3.57 5.88 -2.11
CA HIS A 118 4.83 6.37 -2.66
C HIS A 118 5.13 5.76 -4.04
N ASP A 119 4.68 4.51 -4.26
CA ASP A 119 4.88 3.80 -5.51
C ASP A 119 3.75 4.11 -6.52
N GLU A 120 4.14 4.54 -7.72
CA GLU A 120 3.22 4.93 -8.79
C GLU A 120 2.50 3.75 -9.46
N LEU A 121 3.11 2.55 -9.47
CA LEU A 121 2.44 1.31 -9.87
C LEU A 121 1.40 0.92 -8.81
N GLN A 122 1.78 0.98 -7.53
CA GLN A 122 0.85 0.77 -6.41
C GLN A 122 -0.31 1.74 -6.46
N ARG A 123 -0.05 3.02 -6.75
CA ARG A 123 -1.07 4.06 -6.92
C ARG A 123 -2.07 3.70 -8.01
N ARG A 124 -1.58 3.26 -9.18
CA ARG A 124 -2.43 2.85 -10.30
C ARG A 124 -3.24 1.60 -9.99
N ASN A 125 -2.66 0.63 -9.30
CA ASN A 125 -3.35 -0.61 -8.93
C ASN A 125 -4.45 -0.32 -7.91
N VAL A 126 -4.17 0.51 -6.91
CA VAL A 126 -5.15 1.03 -5.97
C VAL A 126 -6.25 1.81 -6.69
N GLN A 127 -5.91 2.67 -7.66
CA GLN A 127 -6.87 3.38 -8.47
C GLN A 127 -7.79 2.42 -9.26
N ARG A 128 -7.23 1.40 -9.90
CA ARG A 128 -8.00 0.38 -10.63
C ARG A 128 -8.91 -0.45 -9.73
N ALA A 129 -8.46 -0.80 -8.54
CA ALA A 129 -9.27 -1.50 -7.55
C ALA A 129 -10.47 -0.62 -7.12
N LEU A 130 -10.21 0.66 -6.88
CA LEU A 130 -11.23 1.65 -6.54
C LEU A 130 -12.25 1.85 -7.66
N GLU A 131 -11.80 1.98 -8.91
CA GLU A 131 -12.67 2.12 -10.08
C GLU A 131 -13.55 0.87 -10.26
N ARG A 132 -13.00 -0.34 -10.09
CA ARG A 132 -13.77 -1.59 -10.14
C ARG A 132 -14.83 -1.67 -9.04
N ALA A 133 -14.49 -1.29 -7.81
CA ALA A 133 -15.43 -1.25 -6.69
C ALA A 133 -16.54 -0.21 -6.87
N ALA A 134 -16.27 0.89 -7.60
CA ALA A 134 -17.28 1.89 -7.92
C ALA A 134 -18.28 1.39 -8.98
N ILE A 135 -17.81 0.62 -9.97
CA ILE A 135 -18.64 0.08 -11.07
C ILE A 135 -19.61 -1.01 -10.58
N SER A 136 -19.24 -1.79 -9.56
CA SER A 136 -20.08 -2.88 -9.03
C SER A 136 -21.35 -2.38 -8.30
N GLY A 137 -21.59 -1.06 -8.22
CA GLY A 137 -22.83 -0.49 -7.68
C GLY A 137 -22.94 -0.52 -6.15
N PHE A 138 -21.97 -1.12 -5.45
CA PHE A 138 -21.94 -1.20 -3.99
C PHE A 138 -21.23 0.01 -3.36
N SER A 139 -21.77 1.19 -3.66
CA SER A 139 -21.22 2.49 -3.25
C SER A 139 -20.98 2.59 -1.73
N ILE A 140 -19.74 2.40 -1.31
CA ILE A 140 -19.08 3.50 -0.63
C ILE A 140 -18.58 4.30 -1.82
N ALA A 141 -19.36 5.28 -2.28
CA ALA A 141 -18.93 6.17 -3.33
C ALA A 141 -17.52 6.61 -2.95
N VAL A 142 -16.56 6.16 -3.75
CA VAL A 142 -15.13 6.30 -3.52
C VAL A 142 -14.84 7.78 -3.69
N GLU A 143 -15.14 8.56 -2.65
CA GLU A 143 -14.37 9.72 -2.30
C GLU A 143 -13.22 9.32 -1.36
N ILE A 144 -12.83 8.03 -1.40
CA ILE A 144 -11.43 7.65 -1.33
C ILE A 144 -10.74 8.20 -2.57
N SER A 145 -10.63 9.51 -2.59
CA SER A 145 -9.96 10.27 -3.61
C SER A 145 -8.48 9.90 -3.47
N LEU A 146 -7.95 9.26 -4.50
CA LEU A 146 -6.53 9.29 -4.74
C LEU A 146 -6.17 10.75 -5.08
N THR A 147 -6.01 11.57 -4.04
CA THR A 147 -5.71 12.98 -4.19
C THR A 147 -4.20 13.10 -4.36
N GLY A 148 -3.77 13.14 -5.62
CA GLY A 148 -2.36 13.01 -5.95
C GLY A 148 -1.84 11.61 -5.56
N ARG A 149 -1.12 11.52 -4.45
CA ARG A 149 -0.50 10.28 -3.94
C ARG A 149 -1.12 9.75 -2.66
N SER A 150 -2.19 10.36 -2.16
CA SER A 150 -2.78 9.93 -0.91
C SER A 150 -4.08 9.17 -1.12
N LEU A 151 -4.19 7.98 -0.53
CA LEU A 151 -5.46 7.34 -0.25
C LEU A 151 -6.10 8.07 0.92
N VAL A 152 -7.28 8.65 0.73
CA VAL A 152 -8.01 9.36 1.78
C VAL A 152 -9.16 8.48 2.28
N LEU A 153 -9.26 8.20 3.58
CA LEU A 153 -10.43 7.54 4.16
C LEU A 153 -11.13 8.52 5.09
N ARG A 154 -12.41 8.83 4.82
CA ARG A 154 -13.20 9.73 5.67
C ARG A 154 -13.89 8.95 6.78
N SER A 155 -14.16 9.63 7.89
CA SER A 155 -14.84 9.03 9.04
C SER A 155 -16.25 8.54 8.69
N SER A 156 -16.95 9.24 7.79
CA SER A 156 -18.29 8.85 7.30
C SER A 156 -18.26 7.59 6.42
N ASP A 157 -17.17 7.36 5.68
CA ASP A 157 -16.99 6.14 4.89
C ASP A 157 -16.73 4.95 5.80
N LEU A 158 -15.88 5.15 6.80
CA LEU A 158 -15.61 4.16 7.83
C LEU A 158 -16.88 3.81 8.63
N ASP A 159 -17.73 4.80 8.96
CA ASP A 159 -19.03 4.57 9.61
C ASP A 159 -19.92 3.65 8.78
N ARG A 160 -19.96 3.86 7.45
CA ARG A 160 -20.73 3.03 6.51
C ARG A 160 -20.16 1.61 6.41
N MET A 161 -18.83 1.46 6.37
CA MET A 161 -18.17 0.15 6.38
C MET A 161 -18.51 -0.63 7.65
N ILE A 162 -18.36 0.00 8.81
CA ILE A 162 -18.65 -0.62 10.11
C ILE A 162 -20.14 -0.98 10.24
N ALA A 163 -21.03 -0.14 9.70
CA ALA A 163 -22.46 -0.45 9.67
C ALA A 163 -22.78 -1.77 8.96
N ARG A 164 -22.08 -2.05 7.85
CA ARG A 164 -22.24 -3.27 7.05
C ARG A 164 -21.66 -4.51 7.72
N LEU A 165 -20.67 -4.37 8.61
CA LEU A 165 -20.12 -5.50 9.37
C LEU A 165 -21.16 -6.20 10.25
N SER A 166 -22.18 -5.47 10.71
CA SER A 166 -23.26 -6.04 11.53
C SER A 166 -24.02 -7.16 10.80
N SER A 167 -24.13 -7.06 9.46
CA SER A 167 -24.74 -8.08 8.61
C SER A 167 -23.77 -9.18 8.14
N GLU A 168 -22.46 -9.03 8.41
CA GLU A 168 -21.45 -9.93 7.86
C GLU A 168 -21.34 -11.22 8.68
N ARG A 169 -21.49 -12.39 8.03
CA ARG A 169 -21.52 -13.69 8.75
C ARG A 169 -20.16 -14.05 9.36
N ARG A 170 -19.08 -13.62 8.71
CA ARG A 170 -17.70 -13.96 9.08
C ARG A 170 -17.10 -13.13 10.22
N ILE A 171 -17.79 -12.06 10.65
CA ILE A 171 -17.32 -11.21 11.74
C ILE A 171 -17.55 -11.86 13.12
N GLU A 172 -16.54 -11.75 13.97
CA GLU A 172 -16.57 -12.17 15.37
C GLU A 172 -17.78 -11.60 16.13
N SER A 173 -18.43 -12.46 16.93
CA SER A 173 -19.59 -12.11 17.75
C SER A 173 -19.29 -10.98 18.74
N GLY A 174 -18.06 -10.92 19.27
CA GLY A 174 -17.63 -9.86 20.19
C GLY A 174 -17.72 -8.46 19.58
N LEU A 175 -17.25 -8.29 18.34
CA LEU A 175 -17.40 -7.01 17.63
C LEU A 175 -18.86 -6.67 17.40
N LYS A 176 -19.69 -7.63 16.97
CA LYS A 176 -21.13 -7.42 16.72
C LYS A 176 -21.85 -6.95 17.98
N GLN A 177 -21.59 -7.56 19.12
CA GLN A 177 -22.16 -7.14 20.40
C GLN A 177 -21.73 -5.72 20.77
N VAL A 178 -20.45 -5.38 20.57
CA VAL A 178 -19.91 -4.05 20.90
C VAL A 178 -20.52 -2.94 20.04
N ILE A 179 -20.87 -3.22 18.78
CA ILE A 179 -21.47 -2.24 17.86
C ILE A 179 -23.01 -2.29 17.82
N GLN A 180 -23.63 -3.29 18.46
CA GLN A 180 -25.08 -3.46 18.48
C GLN A 180 -25.78 -2.26 19.12
N GLY A 181 -26.86 -1.78 18.51
CA GLY A 181 -27.66 -0.65 19.00
C GLY A 181 -26.99 0.74 18.85
N LYS A 182 -25.69 0.81 18.54
CA LYS A 182 -24.96 2.08 18.34
C LYS A 182 -25.12 2.59 16.92
N GLN A 183 -25.00 3.89 16.70
CA GLN A 183 -25.04 4.53 15.38
C GLN A 183 -23.93 5.58 15.20
N GLY A 184 -23.59 5.88 13.95
CA GLY A 184 -22.61 6.92 13.58
C GLY A 184 -21.30 6.84 14.36
N VAL A 185 -20.91 7.98 14.95
CA VAL A 185 -19.65 8.14 15.70
C VAL A 185 -19.54 7.19 16.89
N GLU A 186 -20.62 6.93 17.61
CA GLU A 186 -20.60 5.99 18.75
C GLU A 186 -20.27 4.57 18.31
N ARG A 187 -20.84 4.15 17.18
CA ARG A 187 -20.56 2.84 16.57
C ARG A 187 -19.10 2.74 16.17
N ARG A 188 -18.55 3.76 15.52
CA ARG A 188 -17.15 3.82 15.10
C ARG A 188 -16.20 3.78 16.30
N ARG A 189 -16.42 4.62 17.31
CA ARG A 189 -15.59 4.63 18.53
C ARG A 189 -15.60 3.28 19.22
N ALA A 190 -16.76 2.62 19.32
CA ALA A 190 -16.87 1.30 19.91
C ALA A 190 -16.09 0.23 19.10
N ALA A 191 -16.21 0.24 17.77
CA ALA A 191 -15.48 -0.66 16.89
C ALA A 191 -13.97 -0.44 16.95
N LEU A 192 -13.52 0.83 16.87
CA LEU A 192 -12.10 1.18 16.93
C LEU A 192 -11.49 0.86 18.31
N ALA A 193 -12.25 1.06 19.40
CA ALA A 193 -11.83 0.66 20.74
C ALA A 193 -11.72 -0.86 20.88
N PHE A 194 -12.63 -1.62 20.26
CA PHE A 194 -12.53 -3.08 20.19
C PHE A 194 -11.27 -3.51 19.42
N LEU A 195 -11.01 -2.91 18.27
CA LEU A 195 -9.80 -3.16 17.47
C LEU A 195 -8.51 -2.77 18.20
N LYS A 196 -8.53 -1.68 18.99
CA LYS A 196 -7.37 -1.27 19.79
C LYS A 196 -7.04 -2.28 20.88
N LYS A 197 -8.06 -2.90 21.48
CA LYS A 197 -7.92 -3.87 22.58
C LYS A 197 -7.53 -5.27 22.08
N ASN A 198 -7.97 -5.64 20.88
CA ASN A 198 -7.72 -6.95 20.30
C ASN A 198 -6.62 -6.84 19.25
N SER A 199 -5.44 -7.39 19.55
CA SER A 199 -4.32 -7.48 18.59
C SER A 199 -4.22 -8.88 17.98
N GLY A 200 -3.50 -9.02 16.87
CA GLY A 200 -3.30 -10.31 16.19
C GLY A 200 -4.49 -10.73 15.31
N LYS A 201 -4.86 -12.01 15.34
CA LYS A 201 -5.81 -12.62 14.38
C LYS A 201 -7.19 -11.98 14.35
N VAL A 202 -7.69 -11.50 15.49
CA VAL A 202 -8.98 -10.80 15.58
C VAL A 202 -8.94 -9.48 14.80
N PHE A 203 -7.86 -8.71 14.98
CA PHE A 203 -7.65 -7.47 14.26
C PHE A 203 -7.61 -7.72 12.76
N GLU A 204 -6.79 -8.69 12.33
CA GLU A 204 -6.63 -9.04 10.92
C GLU A 204 -7.95 -9.52 10.28
N GLY A 205 -8.73 -10.34 10.99
CA GLY A 205 -10.01 -10.83 10.52
C GLY A 205 -11.05 -9.71 10.33
N VAL A 206 -11.11 -8.75 11.26
CA VAL A 206 -12.02 -7.60 11.14
C VAL A 206 -11.58 -6.66 10.01
N ILE A 207 -10.29 -6.40 9.87
CA ILE A 207 -9.74 -5.59 8.78
C ILE A 207 -10.04 -6.24 7.43
N ALA A 208 -9.81 -7.55 7.30
CA ALA A 208 -10.11 -8.30 6.07
C ALA A 208 -11.60 -8.20 5.70
N ALA A 209 -12.49 -8.31 6.68
CA ALA A 209 -13.93 -8.16 6.45
C ALA A 209 -14.34 -6.72 6.12
N LEU A 210 -13.68 -5.70 6.68
CA LEU A 210 -13.89 -4.29 6.30
C LEU A 210 -13.44 -4.03 4.86
N VAL A 211 -12.30 -4.60 4.45
CA VAL A 211 -11.81 -4.55 3.08
C VAL A 211 -12.76 -5.29 2.14
N GLU A 212 -13.18 -6.51 2.46
CA GLU A 212 -14.15 -7.29 1.68
C GLU A 212 -15.47 -6.53 1.54
N THR A 213 -15.92 -5.86 2.60
CA THR A 213 -17.11 -5.01 2.59
C THR A 213 -16.97 -3.80 1.67
N ALA A 214 -15.76 -3.25 1.53
CA ALA A 214 -15.47 -2.16 0.61
C ALA A 214 -15.25 -2.63 -0.84
N MET A 215 -14.78 -3.86 -1.03
CA MET A 215 -14.44 -4.40 -2.34
C MET A 215 -15.51 -5.28 -2.98
N ARG A 216 -16.50 -5.76 -2.21
CA ARG A 216 -17.41 -6.85 -2.58
C ARG A 216 -17.81 -6.80 -4.07
N ILE A 217 -17.18 -7.70 -4.82
CA ILE A 217 -17.58 -8.20 -6.14
C ILE A 217 -18.79 -9.12 -5.91
#